data_AF-X1P1P1-F1
#
_entry.id   AF-X1P1P1-F1
#
_cell.length_a   1.000
_cell.length_b   1.000
_cell.length_c   1.000
_cell.angle_alpha   90.00
_cell.angle_beta   90.00
_cell.angle_gamma   90.00
#
_symmetry.space_group_name_H-M   'P 1'
#
loop_
_entity.id
_entity.type
_entity.pdbx_description
1 polymer ?
#
loop_
_entity_poly.entity_id
_entity_poly.type
_entity_poly.pdbx_seq_one_letter_code
_entity_poly.pdbx_strand_id
1 'polypeptide(L)'
;MSEWMDEPDREDFEHAGLKCLILRHHEFGHLCGYVAVPKGHPCHGKDYDHTPYDDLIPVEVHGGLTFSREGDGDTWSKGYWWFGFDCAHAWDLIPYMTSLMSDLKALMSTLMSSTYKNFRYVRRETEDLAEQVVTLEFIDWEFTWVWPLLLPPRAARKIWSKRRKDGYSSTKLHCDG
;
A
#
# COMPACT_ATOMS: atom_id res chain seq x y z
N MET A 1 29.57 6.93 -2.43
CA MET A 1 28.51 6.63 -3.42
C MET A 1 27.22 6.43 -2.65
N SER A 2 26.12 6.97 -3.17
CA SER A 2 24.80 6.85 -2.56
C SER A 2 24.15 5.52 -2.94
N GLU A 3 23.62 4.79 -1.96
CA GLU A 3 23.08 3.42 -2.07
C GLU A 3 22.14 3.20 -3.29
N TRP A 4 21.30 4.19 -3.63
CA TRP A 4 20.36 4.10 -4.74
C TRP A 4 20.99 4.01 -6.15
N MET A 5 22.28 4.30 -6.32
CA MET A 5 22.97 4.21 -7.62
C MET A 5 23.37 2.79 -7.99
N ASP A 6 23.49 1.91 -6.99
CA ASP A 6 23.94 0.52 -7.16
C ASP A 6 22.75 -0.45 -7.15
N GLU A 7 21.53 0.07 -7.03
CA GLU A 7 20.28 -0.70 -6.98
C GLU A 7 19.60 -0.73 -8.36
N PRO A 8 18.91 -1.83 -8.71
CA PRO A 8 18.12 -1.88 -9.93
C PRO A 8 16.95 -0.89 -9.87
N ASP A 9 16.52 -0.43 -11.04
CA ASP A 9 15.33 0.43 -11.19
C ASP A 9 14.05 -0.37 -11.33
N ARG A 10 14.14 -1.67 -11.63
CA ARG A 10 13.01 -2.55 -11.84
C ARG A 10 13.34 -3.98 -11.44
N GLU A 11 12.39 -4.65 -10.79
CA GLU A 11 12.37 -6.10 -10.66
C GLU A 11 10.93 -6.61 -10.72
N ASP A 12 10.67 -7.54 -11.64
CA ASP A 12 9.45 -8.33 -11.69
C ASP A 12 9.71 -9.67 -11.00
N PHE A 13 8.83 -10.08 -10.10
CA PHE A 13 8.94 -11.35 -9.38
C PHE A 13 7.55 -11.89 -9.00
N GLU A 14 7.51 -13.09 -8.43
CA GLU A 14 6.28 -13.68 -7.91
C GLU A 14 6.45 -14.00 -6.43
N HIS A 15 5.43 -13.72 -5.62
CA HIS A 15 5.38 -14.04 -4.19
C HIS A 15 3.95 -14.36 -3.77
N ALA A 16 3.76 -15.33 -2.87
CA ALA A 16 2.44 -15.83 -2.47
C ALA A 16 1.51 -16.23 -3.64
N GLY A 17 2.08 -16.55 -4.82
CA GLY A 17 1.31 -16.86 -6.04
C GLY A 17 0.81 -15.63 -6.81
N LEU A 18 1.14 -14.41 -6.36
CA LEU A 18 0.81 -13.16 -7.03
C LEU A 18 2.01 -12.56 -7.75
N LYS A 19 1.74 -11.81 -8.82
CA LYS A 19 2.77 -11.04 -9.54
C LYS A 19 3.12 -9.81 -8.73
N CYS A 20 4.40 -9.55 -8.58
CA CYS A 20 4.96 -8.43 -7.85
C CYS A 20 5.90 -7.62 -8.74
N LEU A 21 5.94 -6.31 -8.53
CA LEU A 21 6.80 -5.39 -9.26
C LEU A 21 7.39 -4.37 -8.29
N ILE A 22 8.69 -4.17 -8.36
CA ILE A 22 9.36 -3.00 -7.80
C ILE A 22 9.76 -2.10 -8.96
N LEU A 23 9.45 -0.81 -8.87
CA LEU A 23 9.78 0.16 -9.91
C LEU A 23 10.28 1.47 -9.29
N ARG A 24 11.38 2.00 -9.82
CA ARG A 24 11.89 3.33 -9.46
C ARG A 24 11.15 4.40 -10.25
N HIS A 25 10.64 5.41 -9.55
CA HIS A 25 10.01 6.56 -10.16
C HIS A 25 11.05 7.41 -10.90
N HIS A 26 10.88 7.62 -12.21
CA HIS A 26 11.87 8.28 -13.06
C HIS A 26 12.14 9.75 -12.69
N GLU A 27 11.13 10.49 -12.23
CA GLU A 27 11.30 11.92 -11.87
C GLU A 27 11.96 12.14 -10.51
N PHE A 28 11.73 11.26 -9.54
CA PHE A 28 12.06 11.51 -8.13
C PHE A 28 13.03 10.47 -7.54
N GLY A 29 13.22 9.34 -8.23
CA GLY A 29 14.20 8.31 -7.88
C GLY A 29 13.82 7.43 -6.69
N HIS A 30 12.66 7.64 -6.06
CA HIS A 30 12.16 6.76 -5.01
C HIS A 30 11.65 5.45 -5.62
N LEU A 31 11.65 4.38 -4.81
CA LEU A 31 11.13 3.07 -5.21
C LEU A 31 9.65 2.96 -4.84
N CYS A 32 8.92 2.19 -5.64
CA CYS A 32 7.52 1.83 -5.42
C CYS A 32 7.37 0.31 -5.49
N GLY A 33 6.44 -0.24 -4.72
CA GLY A 33 6.11 -1.66 -4.71
C GLY A 33 4.68 -1.89 -5.19
N TYR A 34 4.48 -2.94 -6.00
CA TYR A 34 3.19 -3.27 -6.59
C TYR A 34 2.90 -4.78 -6.54
N VAL A 35 1.62 -5.13 -6.39
CA VAL A 35 1.11 -6.50 -6.40
C VAL A 35 -0.12 -6.59 -7.30
N ALA A 36 -0.17 -7.62 -8.15
CA ALA A 36 -1.25 -7.87 -9.09
C ALA A 36 -2.18 -8.98 -8.61
N VAL A 37 -3.48 -8.72 -8.61
CA VAL A 37 -4.52 -9.73 -8.39
C VAL A 37 -5.25 -10.09 -9.69
N PRO A 38 -5.57 -11.37 -9.92
CA PRO A 38 -6.31 -11.79 -11.10
C PRO A 38 -7.79 -11.37 -11.02
N LYS A 39 -8.50 -11.41 -12.16
CA LYS A 39 -9.93 -11.06 -12.27
C LYS A 39 -10.87 -11.80 -11.31
N GLY A 40 -10.50 -13.00 -10.87
CA GLY A 40 -11.29 -13.80 -9.93
C GLY A 40 -11.11 -13.41 -8.45
N HIS A 41 -10.13 -12.56 -8.12
CA HIS A 41 -9.82 -12.20 -6.74
C HIS A 41 -10.85 -11.21 -6.17
N PRO A 42 -11.29 -11.31 -4.90
CA PRO A 42 -12.30 -10.42 -4.32
C PRO A 42 -11.94 -8.93 -4.33
N CYS A 43 -10.65 -8.61 -4.26
CA CYS A 43 -10.16 -7.24 -4.36
C CYS A 43 -10.02 -6.70 -5.79
N HIS A 44 -10.24 -7.50 -6.83
CA HIS A 44 -10.09 -7.01 -8.20
C HIS A 44 -11.09 -5.87 -8.50
N GLY A 45 -10.59 -4.75 -9.03
CA GLY A 45 -11.41 -3.59 -9.38
C GLY A 45 -11.67 -2.61 -8.24
N LYS A 46 -11.15 -2.87 -7.03
CA LYS A 46 -11.30 -1.97 -5.88
C LYS A 46 -10.27 -0.85 -5.93
N ASP A 47 -10.69 0.38 -5.66
CA ASP A 47 -9.77 1.50 -5.53
C ASP A 47 -8.96 1.39 -4.22
N TYR A 48 -7.80 2.04 -4.16
CA TYR A 48 -7.09 2.24 -2.91
C TYR A 48 -7.73 3.35 -2.06
N ASP A 49 -8.41 4.30 -2.71
CA ASP A 49 -9.09 5.42 -2.04
C ASP A 49 -10.45 5.00 -1.45
N HIS A 50 -10.82 5.64 -0.35
CA HIS A 50 -11.69 5.11 0.70
C HIS A 50 -13.17 5.49 0.58
N THR A 51 -13.74 5.49 -0.62
CA THR A 51 -15.14 5.90 -0.80
C THR A 51 -15.92 4.95 -1.71
N PRO A 52 -16.91 4.20 -1.19
CA PRO A 52 -17.36 4.09 0.22
C PRO A 52 -16.46 3.20 1.10
N TYR A 53 -16.44 3.46 2.41
CA TYR A 53 -15.57 2.78 3.40
C TYR A 53 -15.77 1.26 3.51
N ASP A 54 -16.90 0.73 3.06
CA ASP A 54 -17.16 -0.71 3.10
C ASP A 54 -16.25 -1.47 2.12
N ASP A 55 -15.69 -0.81 1.11
CA ASP A 55 -14.76 -1.38 0.13
C ASP A 55 -13.27 -1.29 0.52
N LEU A 56 -12.98 -0.93 1.78
CA LEU A 56 -11.63 -0.83 2.30
C LEU A 56 -10.84 -2.12 2.08
N ILE A 57 -9.63 -2.02 1.52
CA ILE A 57 -8.67 -3.11 1.51
C ILE A 57 -7.82 -2.98 2.79
N PRO A 58 -7.95 -3.88 3.78
CA PRO A 58 -7.36 -3.69 5.11
C PRO A 58 -5.89 -4.14 5.14
N VAL A 59 -5.08 -3.63 4.21
CA VAL A 59 -3.64 -3.91 4.14
C VAL A 59 -2.84 -2.84 4.86
N GLU A 60 -1.73 -3.23 5.46
CA GLU A 60 -0.78 -2.34 6.12
C GLU A 60 0.60 -2.53 5.49
N VAL A 61 1.03 -1.50 4.76
CA VAL A 61 2.35 -1.37 4.15
C VAL A 61 2.88 0.04 4.41
N HIS A 62 4.08 0.35 3.94
CA HIS A 62 4.73 1.66 4.03
C HIS A 62 3.79 2.80 3.61
N GLY A 63 3.27 3.54 4.59
CA GLY A 63 2.32 4.64 4.38
C GLY A 63 0.89 4.22 4.00
N GLY A 64 0.70 3.00 3.50
CA GLY A 64 -0.56 2.47 2.99
C GLY A 64 -0.54 2.34 1.47
N LEU A 65 -1.67 1.93 0.89
CA LEU A 65 -1.81 1.92 -0.57
C LEU A 65 -1.93 3.34 -1.11
N THR A 66 -1.21 3.61 -2.19
CA THR A 66 -1.24 4.88 -2.94
C THR A 66 -1.51 4.67 -4.43
N PHE A 67 -1.77 3.42 -4.83
CA PHE A 67 -2.03 3.04 -6.21
C PHE A 67 -3.02 1.88 -6.30
N SER A 68 -3.97 2.00 -7.24
CA SER A 68 -4.88 0.94 -7.63
C SER A 68 -5.38 1.15 -9.06
N ARG A 69 -5.14 0.21 -9.98
CA ARG A 69 -5.71 0.27 -11.35
C ARG A 69 -5.60 -1.04 -12.14
N GLU A 70 -6.32 -1.12 -13.25
CA GLU A 70 -6.15 -2.16 -14.26
C GLU A 70 -4.79 -2.05 -14.97
N GLY A 71 -4.16 -3.19 -15.26
CA GLY A 71 -2.91 -3.24 -16.01
C GLY A 71 -3.05 -2.74 -17.45
N ASP A 72 -2.16 -1.83 -17.85
CA ASP A 72 -2.12 -1.22 -19.19
C ASP A 72 -1.45 -2.10 -20.26
N GLY A 73 -0.72 -3.14 -19.85
CA GLY A 73 0.02 -4.07 -20.70
C GLY A 73 1.44 -3.63 -21.02
N ASP A 74 1.88 -2.48 -20.50
CA ASP A 74 3.24 -1.99 -20.68
C ASP A 74 4.02 -2.17 -19.37
N THR A 75 3.69 -1.36 -18.36
CA THR A 75 4.32 -1.49 -17.03
C THR A 75 3.64 -2.58 -16.22
N TRP A 76 2.31 -2.63 -16.28
CA TRP A 76 1.47 -3.53 -15.52
C TRP A 76 0.72 -4.46 -16.46
N SER A 77 0.90 -5.78 -16.35
CA SER A 77 0.31 -6.74 -17.29
C SER A 77 -1.22 -6.67 -17.33
N LYS A 78 -1.81 -6.69 -18.53
CA LYS A 78 -3.27 -6.72 -18.76
C LYS A 78 -3.93 -7.94 -18.13
N GLY A 79 -5.21 -7.78 -17.77
CA GLY A 79 -6.01 -8.85 -17.16
C GLY A 79 -5.80 -9.02 -15.65
N TYR A 80 -5.01 -8.13 -15.05
CA TYR A 80 -4.79 -8.03 -13.62
C TYR A 80 -5.17 -6.64 -13.11
N TRP A 81 -5.54 -6.60 -11.84
CA TRP A 81 -5.71 -5.37 -11.08
C TRP A 81 -4.55 -5.19 -10.13
N TRP A 82 -3.91 -4.03 -10.16
CA TRP A 82 -2.65 -3.79 -9.47
C TRP A 82 -2.83 -2.84 -8.31
N PHE A 83 -2.34 -3.23 -7.14
CA PHE A 83 -2.23 -2.40 -5.95
C PHE A 83 -0.78 -2.00 -5.72
N GLY A 84 -0.54 -0.84 -5.13
CA GLY A 84 0.83 -0.46 -4.78
C GLY A 84 0.95 0.67 -3.78
N PHE A 85 2.19 0.93 -3.39
CA PHE A 85 2.63 1.99 -2.49
C PHE A 85 3.90 2.66 -3.02
N ASP A 86 4.14 3.91 -2.63
CA ASP A 86 5.35 4.66 -2.97
C ASP A 86 6.19 4.96 -1.73
N CYS A 87 7.50 5.16 -1.93
CA CYS A 87 8.41 5.63 -0.89
C CYS A 87 8.74 7.13 -1.01
N ALA A 88 7.73 7.97 -1.24
CA ALA A 88 7.82 9.42 -1.31
C ALA A 88 6.99 10.13 -0.22
N HIS A 89 6.91 9.54 0.96
CA HIS A 89 6.20 10.14 2.11
C HIS A 89 7.02 11.25 2.76
N ALA A 90 6.38 12.08 3.59
CA ALA A 90 7.02 13.22 4.26
C ALA A 90 8.24 12.86 5.13
N TRP A 91 8.38 11.59 5.51
CA TRP A 91 9.49 11.04 6.29
C TRP A 91 10.45 10.16 5.46
N ASP A 92 10.31 10.14 4.14
CA ASP A 92 11.19 9.40 3.24
C ASP A 92 12.26 10.31 2.65
N LEU A 93 13.44 9.74 2.43
CA LEU A 93 14.50 10.40 1.68
C LEU A 93 14.31 10.11 0.18
N ILE A 94 14.00 11.15 -0.60
CA ILE A 94 13.76 11.04 -2.05
C ILE A 94 15.08 11.31 -2.81
N PRO A 95 15.67 10.31 -3.50
CA PRO A 95 17.02 10.41 -4.08
C PRO A 95 17.26 11.64 -4.94
N TYR A 96 16.39 11.93 -5.92
CA TYR A 96 16.64 13.01 -6.87
C TYR A 96 16.32 14.39 -6.29
N MET A 97 15.42 14.45 -5.30
CA MET A 97 15.17 15.68 -4.54
C MET A 97 16.37 16.05 -3.67
N THR A 98 17.10 15.06 -3.14
CA THR A 98 18.30 15.31 -2.34
C THR A 98 19.49 15.85 -3.13
N SER A 99 19.56 15.60 -4.44
CA SER A 99 20.60 16.15 -5.31
C SER A 99 20.35 17.62 -5.65
N LEU A 100 19.07 18.05 -5.67
CA LEU A 100 18.66 19.41 -6.01
C LEU A 100 18.75 20.38 -4.83
N MET A 101 18.61 19.87 -3.60
CA MET A 101 18.50 20.67 -2.37
C MET A 101 19.66 20.41 -1.40
N SER A 102 20.91 20.30 -1.86
CA SER A 102 22.07 19.88 -1.03
C SER A 102 22.22 20.65 0.29
N ASP A 103 21.97 21.97 0.26
CA ASP A 103 22.16 22.86 1.42
C ASP A 103 20.95 22.81 2.38
N LEU A 104 19.74 22.61 1.84
CA LEU A 104 18.52 22.38 2.63
C LEU A 104 18.43 20.94 3.15
N LYS A 105 19.09 19.98 2.49
CA LYS A 105 19.15 18.56 2.89
C LYS A 105 19.80 18.39 4.24
N ALA A 106 20.90 19.10 4.52
CA ALA A 106 21.57 19.03 5.82
C ALA A 106 20.67 19.54 6.95
N LEU A 107 19.97 20.66 6.71
CA LEU A 107 19.05 21.26 7.68
C LEU A 107 17.79 20.40 7.89
N MET A 108 17.14 19.96 6.81
CA MET A 108 15.97 19.08 6.89
C MET A 108 16.30 17.69 7.43
N SER A 109 17.45 17.10 7.09
CA SER A 109 17.89 15.81 7.64
C SER A 109 18.22 15.88 9.13
N THR A 110 18.60 17.04 9.64
CA THR A 110 18.86 17.24 11.08
C THR A 110 17.55 17.46 11.84
N LEU A 111 16.54 18.07 11.21
CA LEU A 111 15.23 18.34 11.79
C LEU A 111 14.23 17.18 11.61
N MET A 112 14.39 16.39 10.55
CA MET A 112 13.54 15.28 10.16
C MET A 112 14.42 14.04 9.98
N SER A 113 14.14 12.99 10.76
CA SER A 113 14.82 11.70 10.69
C SER A 113 14.39 10.90 9.44
N SER A 114 14.48 11.53 8.26
CA SER A 114 14.07 10.91 7.00
C SER A 114 15.03 9.80 6.61
N THR A 115 14.49 8.66 6.17
CA THR A 115 15.28 7.47 5.81
C THR A 115 15.04 7.09 4.36
N TYR A 116 16.08 6.68 3.65
CA TYR A 116 15.92 6.11 2.31
C TYR A 116 15.32 4.70 2.44
N LYS A 117 14.29 4.43 1.65
CA LYS A 117 13.68 3.10 1.54
C LYS A 117 14.37 2.36 0.40
N ASN A 118 15.39 1.61 0.79
CA ASN A 118 16.22 0.86 -0.14
C ASN A 118 15.46 -0.32 -0.77
N PHE A 119 16.06 -0.93 -1.77
CA PHE A 119 15.45 -1.98 -2.56
C PHE A 119 15.02 -3.18 -1.71
N ARG A 120 15.84 -3.57 -0.73
CA ARG A 120 15.52 -4.64 0.22
C ARG A 120 14.28 -4.31 1.07
N TYR A 121 14.14 -3.07 1.51
CA TYR A 121 12.98 -2.62 2.26
C TYR A 121 11.71 -2.71 1.40
N VAL A 122 11.74 -2.15 0.19
CA VAL A 122 10.57 -2.16 -0.71
C VAL A 122 10.19 -3.57 -1.12
N ARG A 123 11.18 -4.46 -1.34
CA ARG A 123 10.91 -5.87 -1.59
C ARG A 123 10.13 -6.54 -0.46
N ARG A 124 10.58 -6.37 0.79
CA ARG A 124 9.87 -6.95 1.94
C ARG A 124 8.46 -6.41 2.08
N GLU A 125 8.26 -5.10 1.95
CA GLU A 125 6.93 -4.49 2.02
C GLU A 125 6.02 -4.96 0.87
N THR A 126 6.58 -5.25 -0.32
CA THR A 126 5.85 -5.82 -1.45
C THR A 126 5.48 -7.28 -1.20
N GLU A 127 6.39 -8.07 -0.61
CA GLU A 127 6.12 -9.44 -0.18
C GLU A 127 5.03 -9.47 0.90
N ASP A 128 5.12 -8.61 1.91
CA ASP A 128 4.13 -8.44 2.98
C ASP A 128 2.76 -7.98 2.42
N LEU A 129 2.75 -7.13 1.38
CA LEU A 129 1.53 -6.74 0.67
C LEU A 129 0.89 -7.95 -0.01
N ALA A 130 1.68 -8.74 -0.74
CA ALA A 130 1.18 -9.90 -1.47
C ALA A 130 0.56 -10.94 -0.52
N GLU A 131 1.23 -11.21 0.60
CA GLU A 131 0.69 -12.11 1.63
C GLU A 131 -0.64 -11.60 2.18
N GLN A 132 -0.72 -10.33 2.57
CA GLN A 132 -1.95 -9.75 3.10
C GLN A 132 -3.08 -9.80 2.06
N VAL A 133 -2.82 -9.43 0.80
CA VAL A 133 -3.83 -9.45 -0.27
C VAL A 133 -4.37 -10.86 -0.50
N VAL A 134 -3.49 -11.88 -0.55
CA VAL A 134 -3.91 -13.28 -0.68
C VAL A 134 -4.80 -13.72 0.48
N THR A 135 -4.52 -13.30 1.72
CA THR A 135 -5.40 -13.68 2.84
C THR A 135 -6.83 -13.17 2.69
N LEU A 136 -7.05 -12.09 1.91
CA LEU A 136 -8.38 -11.55 1.66
C LEU A 136 -9.22 -12.44 0.74
N GLU A 137 -8.63 -13.39 0.01
CA GLU A 137 -9.38 -14.43 -0.73
C GLU A 137 -10.21 -15.33 0.20
N PHE A 138 -9.77 -15.48 1.44
CA PHE A 138 -10.35 -16.41 2.41
C PHE A 138 -11.24 -15.72 3.45
N ILE A 139 -11.42 -14.40 3.34
CA ILE A 139 -12.29 -13.64 4.23
C ILE A 139 -13.70 -13.60 3.64
N ASP A 140 -14.68 -13.97 4.46
CA ASP A 140 -16.08 -13.76 4.14
C ASP A 140 -16.42 -12.26 4.21
N TRP A 141 -16.54 -11.64 3.05
CA TRP A 141 -16.84 -10.22 2.88
C TRP A 141 -18.26 -9.84 3.34
N GLU A 142 -19.14 -10.81 3.62
CA GLU A 142 -20.48 -10.56 4.20
C GLU A 142 -20.41 -10.20 5.71
N PHE A 143 -19.30 -10.48 6.39
CA PHE A 143 -19.14 -10.26 7.83
C PHE A 143 -18.09 -9.17 8.15
N THR A 144 -18.14 -8.03 7.46
CA THR A 144 -17.21 -6.89 7.67
C THR A 144 -17.18 -6.35 9.12
N TRP A 145 -18.17 -6.69 9.95
CA TRP A 145 -18.21 -6.34 11.37
C TRP A 145 -17.32 -7.20 12.28
N VAL A 146 -16.92 -8.41 11.87
CA VAL A 146 -15.94 -9.24 12.61
C VAL A 146 -14.50 -9.02 12.16
N TRP A 147 -14.30 -8.28 11.06
CA TRP A 147 -12.99 -8.00 10.49
C TRP A 147 -11.93 -7.52 11.49
N PRO A 148 -12.26 -6.63 12.45
CA PRO A 148 -11.28 -6.19 13.43
C PRO A 148 -10.80 -7.26 14.41
N LEU A 149 -11.47 -8.42 14.46
CA LEU A 149 -11.07 -9.58 15.25
C LEU A 149 -10.14 -10.53 14.46
N LEU A 150 -10.20 -10.48 13.13
CA LEU A 150 -9.43 -11.33 12.21
C LEU A 150 -8.17 -10.64 11.68
N LEU A 151 -8.15 -9.31 11.67
CA LEU A 151 -7.02 -8.52 11.19
C LEU A 151 -5.91 -8.40 12.25
N PRO A 152 -4.65 -8.20 11.82
CA PRO A 152 -3.55 -7.87 12.71
C PRO A 152 -3.92 -6.70 13.64
N PRO A 153 -3.44 -6.67 14.90
CA PRO A 153 -3.85 -5.67 15.90
C PRO A 153 -3.61 -4.20 15.51
N ARG A 154 -2.80 -3.94 14.49
CA ARG A 154 -2.48 -2.60 13.97
C ARG A 154 -3.50 -2.13 12.92
N ALA A 155 -3.83 -2.98 11.94
CA ALA A 155 -4.92 -2.77 10.99
C ALA A 155 -6.27 -2.60 11.69
N ALA A 156 -6.59 -3.47 12.67
CA ALA A 156 -7.81 -3.37 13.46
C ALA A 156 -7.91 -2.01 14.19
N ARG A 157 -6.83 -1.54 14.83
CA ARG A 157 -6.79 -0.25 15.55
C ARG A 157 -7.09 0.95 14.66
N LYS A 158 -6.65 0.97 13.39
CA LYS A 158 -6.96 2.04 12.43
C LYS A 158 -8.47 2.08 12.11
N ILE A 159 -9.08 0.92 11.87
CA ILE A 159 -10.53 0.82 11.61
C ILE A 159 -11.34 1.34 12.81
N TRP A 160 -10.99 0.92 14.04
CA TRP A 160 -11.71 1.34 15.26
C TRP A 160 -11.49 2.81 15.64
N SER A 161 -10.28 3.33 15.47
CA SER A 161 -9.97 4.73 15.81
C SER A 161 -10.66 5.73 14.89
N LYS A 162 -10.95 5.34 13.63
CA LYS A 162 -11.61 6.21 12.65
C LYS A 162 -13.14 6.06 12.65
N ARG A 163 -13.69 4.85 12.88
CA ARG A 163 -15.14 4.65 13.15
C ARG A 163 -15.64 5.47 14.36
N ARG A 164 -14.77 5.73 15.34
CA ARG A 164 -15.09 6.62 16.48
C ARG A 164 -15.14 8.11 16.12
N LYS A 165 -14.46 8.55 15.06
CA LYS A 165 -14.46 9.95 14.61
C LYS A 165 -15.70 10.28 13.78
N ASP A 166 -16.22 9.31 13.02
CA ASP A 166 -17.28 9.54 12.04
C ASP A 166 -18.70 9.22 12.57
N GLY A 167 -18.85 9.00 13.89
CA GLY A 167 -20.14 9.01 14.59
C GLY A 167 -21.21 8.09 13.99
N TYR A 168 -21.17 6.79 14.29
CA TYR A 168 -22.27 5.89 13.94
C TYR A 168 -23.52 6.22 14.78
N SER A 169 -24.50 6.86 14.15
CA SER A 169 -25.88 6.91 14.66
C SER A 169 -26.47 5.51 14.55
N SER A 170 -26.67 4.83 15.69
CA SER A 170 -27.42 3.59 15.70
C SER A 170 -28.90 3.89 15.46
N THR A 171 -29.38 3.73 14.23
CA THR A 171 -30.83 3.57 14.01
C THR A 171 -31.24 2.22 14.57
N LYS A 172 -32.05 2.28 15.63
CA LYS A 172 -32.65 1.14 16.34
C LYS A 172 -33.37 0.21 15.36
N LEU A 173 -33.09 -1.09 15.47
CA LEU A 173 -33.98 -2.14 15.01
C LEU A 173 -35.33 -1.98 15.74
N HIS A 174 -36.40 -1.69 15.00
CA HIS A 174 -37.76 -1.99 15.43
C HIS A 174 -38.01 -3.46 15.11
N CYS A 175 -38.18 -4.27 16.17
CA CYS A 175 -38.83 -5.56 16.06
C CYS A 175 -40.33 -5.30 16.14
N ASP A 176 -41.01 -5.41 15.00
CA ASP A 176 -42.47 -5.53 14.99
C ASP A 176 -42.83 -6.99 15.26
N GLY A 177 -43.70 -7.19 16.24
CA GLY A 177 -44.42 -8.43 16.55
C GLY A 177 -45.91 -8.15 16.63
#